data_AF-A0A1V6E7T3-F1
#
_entry.id   AF-A0A1V6E7T3-F1
#
_cell.length_a   1.000
_cell.length_b   1.000
_cell.length_c   1.000
_cell.angle_alpha   90.00
_cell.angle_beta   90.00
_cell.angle_gamma   90.00
#
_symmetry.space_group_name_H-M   'P 1'
#
loop_
_entity.id
_entity.type
_entity.pdbx_description
1 polymer ?
#
loop_
_entity_poly.entity_id
_entity_poly.type
_entity_poly.pdbx_seq_one_letter_code
_entity_poly.pdbx_strand_id
1 'polypeptide(L)'
;MPQPLASQPLQDASAEARRSINAIVSATRAPFGGPATLSPDQIEELERALRQLEHQLAERTRFAEEMEVKYAERMRELAELETLLAAREKVIDAAKQRAAGRPESGAALSAEERAALDALKMELDRQESSLKEQREALAEREQFLEENEGKLFEKMQQQQERETEIEQKLEELQERESRLAGLEAGGKPMAKPAAAPKVFDEFNE
;
A
#
# COMPACT_ATOMS: atom_id res chain seq x y z
N MET A 1 26.58 -15.55 14.97
CA MET A 1 25.85 -15.34 13.70
C MET A 1 24.36 -15.35 14.02
N PRO A 2 23.67 -14.20 14.11
CA PRO A 2 22.22 -14.23 14.31
C PRO A 2 21.57 -14.71 13.00
N GLN A 3 20.66 -15.67 13.10
CA GLN A 3 19.89 -16.18 11.98
C GLN A 3 18.90 -15.11 11.48
N PRO A 4 18.56 -15.06 10.18
CA PRO A 4 17.59 -14.09 9.67
C PRO A 4 16.17 -14.58 9.98
N LEU A 5 15.64 -14.15 11.14
CA LEU A 5 14.25 -14.33 11.57
C LEU A 5 13.23 -13.86 10.51
N ALA A 6 13.62 -12.97 9.60
CA ALA A 6 12.77 -12.47 8.51
C ALA A 6 12.52 -13.48 7.37
N SER A 7 13.36 -14.51 7.23
CA SER A 7 13.27 -15.47 6.10
C SER A 7 12.33 -16.65 6.35
N GLN A 8 12.14 -17.03 7.62
CA GLN A 8 11.25 -18.12 8.03
C GLN A 8 9.77 -17.86 7.68
N PRO A 9 9.16 -16.70 8.00
CA PRO A 9 7.76 -16.46 7.65
C PRO A 9 7.53 -16.42 6.13
N LEU A 10 8.50 -15.93 5.35
CA LEU A 10 8.41 -15.91 3.89
C LEU A 10 8.52 -17.31 3.28
N GLN A 11 9.33 -18.18 3.89
CA GLN A 11 9.49 -19.59 3.51
C GLN A 11 8.26 -20.42 3.89
N ASP A 12 7.69 -20.20 5.07
CA ASP A 12 6.49 -20.89 5.54
C ASP A 12 5.27 -20.53 4.68
N ALA A 13 5.08 -19.24 4.38
CA ALA A 13 4.02 -18.78 3.47
C ALA A 13 4.24 -19.30 2.03
N SER A 14 5.48 -19.43 1.57
CA SER A 14 5.77 -20.04 0.26
C SER A 14 5.48 -21.54 0.24
N ALA A 15 5.75 -22.25 1.33
CA ALA A 15 5.45 -23.67 1.46
C ALA A 15 3.94 -23.93 1.55
N GLU A 16 3.18 -23.03 2.17
CA GLU A 16 1.72 -23.07 2.22
C GLU A 16 1.10 -22.79 0.84
N ALA A 17 1.57 -21.77 0.12
CA ALA A 17 1.13 -21.49 -1.25
C ALA A 17 1.38 -22.67 -2.20
N ARG A 18 2.55 -23.33 -2.09
CA ARG A 18 2.86 -24.55 -2.87
C ARG A 18 1.94 -25.72 -2.54
N ARG A 19 1.56 -25.87 -1.27
CA ARG A 19 0.59 -26.89 -0.84
C ARG A 19 -0.80 -26.62 -1.42
N SER A 20 -1.26 -25.37 -1.39
CA SER A 20 -2.53 -24.94 -2.00
C SER A 20 -2.56 -25.16 -3.51
N ILE A 21 -1.50 -24.76 -4.23
CA ILE A 21 -1.38 -24.98 -5.68
C ILE A 21 -1.39 -26.48 -6.02
N ASN A 22 -0.64 -27.29 -5.26
CA ASN A 22 -0.64 -28.74 -5.49
C ASN A 22 -2.01 -29.37 -5.24
N ALA A 23 -2.79 -28.86 -4.28
CA ALA A 23 -4.16 -29.31 -4.04
C ALA A 23 -5.08 -28.96 -5.22
N ILE A 24 -5.03 -27.73 -5.73
CA ILE A 24 -5.78 -27.27 -6.91
C ILE A 24 -5.42 -28.09 -8.15
N VAL A 25 -4.12 -28.29 -8.41
CA VAL A 25 -3.63 -29.07 -9.57
C VAL A 25 -4.03 -30.55 -9.45
N SER A 26 -4.05 -31.11 -8.24
CA SER A 26 -4.46 -32.49 -8.02
C SER A 26 -5.98 -32.67 -8.18
N ALA A 27 -6.79 -31.69 -7.75
CA ALA A 27 -8.25 -31.72 -7.89
C ALA A 27 -8.71 -31.59 -9.37
N THR A 28 -7.91 -30.92 -10.19
CA THR A 28 -8.25 -30.62 -11.60
C THR A 28 -7.75 -31.68 -12.60
N ARG A 29 -6.95 -32.66 -12.16
CA ARG A 29 -6.30 -33.65 -13.02
C ARG A 29 -6.87 -35.05 -12.84
N ALA A 30 -7.39 -35.66 -13.92
CA ALA A 30 -7.83 -37.05 -13.90
C ALA A 30 -6.64 -38.04 -13.79
N PRO A 31 -6.80 -39.20 -13.13
CA PRO A 31 -5.71 -40.16 -12.86
C PRO A 31 -5.03 -40.73 -14.11
N PHE A 32 -5.63 -40.62 -15.29
CA PHE A 32 -5.08 -41.12 -16.56
C PHE A 32 -4.79 -40.04 -17.60
N GLY A 33 -4.73 -38.76 -17.19
CA GLY A 33 -4.39 -37.65 -18.07
C GLY A 33 -5.54 -37.21 -18.97
N GLY A 34 -6.35 -36.28 -18.46
CA GLY A 34 -7.44 -35.60 -19.17
C GLY A 34 -8.09 -34.56 -18.26
N PRO A 35 -8.87 -33.60 -18.79
CA PRO A 35 -9.64 -32.68 -17.95
C PRO A 35 -10.61 -33.50 -17.10
N ALA A 36 -10.51 -33.35 -15.77
CA ALA A 36 -11.48 -33.96 -14.87
C ALA A 36 -12.86 -33.35 -15.14
N THR A 37 -13.91 -34.17 -15.18
CA THR A 37 -15.29 -33.66 -15.15
C THR A 37 -15.57 -33.17 -13.74
N LEU A 38 -15.39 -31.87 -13.52
CA LEU A 38 -15.62 -31.24 -12.22
C LEU A 38 -17.12 -30.97 -12.01
N SER A 39 -17.61 -31.15 -10.79
CA SER A 39 -18.95 -30.69 -10.44
C SER A 39 -18.98 -29.14 -10.39
N PRO A 40 -20.16 -28.51 -10.55
CA PRO A 40 -20.31 -27.06 -10.39
C PRO A 40 -19.75 -26.55 -9.05
N ASP A 41 -19.98 -27.27 -7.96
CA ASP A 41 -19.48 -26.91 -6.62
C ASP A 41 -17.94 -26.95 -6.55
N GLN A 42 -17.31 -27.92 -7.21
CA GLN A 42 -15.84 -28.01 -7.29
C GLN A 42 -15.25 -26.88 -8.12
N ILE A 43 -15.94 -26.46 -9.19
CA ILE A 43 -15.52 -25.31 -10.01
C ILE A 43 -15.59 -24.03 -9.16
N GLU A 44 -16.67 -23.82 -8.41
CA GLU A 44 -16.82 -22.64 -7.55
C GLU A 44 -15.76 -22.60 -6.44
N GLU A 45 -15.43 -23.74 -5.83
CA GLU A 45 -14.38 -23.85 -4.82
C GLU A 45 -12.99 -23.53 -5.41
N LEU A 46 -12.69 -24.03 -6.61
CA LEU A 46 -11.45 -23.75 -7.31
C LEU A 46 -11.34 -22.27 -7.73
N GLU A 47 -12.43 -21.66 -8.19
CA GLU A 47 -12.47 -20.23 -8.52
C GLU A 47 -12.22 -19.37 -7.27
N ARG A 48 -12.80 -19.73 -6.13
CA ARG A 48 -12.57 -19.05 -4.85
C ARG A 48 -11.11 -19.18 -4.42
N ALA A 49 -10.54 -20.38 -4.50
CA ALA A 49 -9.15 -20.62 -4.16
C ALA A 49 -8.17 -19.87 -5.09
N LEU A 50 -8.49 -19.79 -6.39
CA LEU A 50 -7.72 -19.04 -7.37
C LEU A 50 -7.71 -17.53 -7.05
N ARG A 51 -8.88 -16.94 -6.79
CA ARG A 51 -8.99 -15.52 -6.38
C ARG A 51 -8.20 -15.23 -5.11
N GLN A 52 -8.20 -16.16 -4.16
CA GLN A 52 -7.43 -16.03 -2.91
C GLN A 52 -5.91 -16.06 -3.17
N LEU A 53 -5.44 -16.96 -4.04
CA LEU A 53 -4.02 -17.00 -4.43
C LEU A 53 -3.60 -15.77 -5.23
N GLU A 54 -4.45 -15.26 -6.12
CA GLU A 54 -4.20 -14.02 -6.86
C GLU A 54 -4.08 -12.82 -5.92
N HIS A 55 -4.94 -12.73 -4.91
CA HIS A 55 -4.86 -11.69 -3.89
C HIS A 55 -3.54 -11.79 -3.09
N GLN A 56 -3.19 -12.98 -2.61
CA GLN A 56 -1.94 -13.22 -1.89
C GLN A 56 -0.70 -12.92 -2.74
N LEU A 57 -0.75 -13.21 -4.04
CA LEU A 57 0.33 -12.86 -4.97
C LEU A 57 0.48 -11.34 -5.08
N ALA A 58 -0.63 -10.61 -5.23
CA ALA A 58 -0.61 -9.15 -5.32
C ALA A 58 -0.03 -8.50 -4.04
N GLU A 59 -0.40 -9.00 -2.86
CA GLU A 59 0.17 -8.52 -1.59
C GLU A 59 1.67 -8.76 -1.49
N ARG A 60 2.14 -9.95 -1.88
CA ARG A 60 3.57 -10.29 -1.88
C ARG A 60 4.37 -9.44 -2.86
N THR A 61 3.82 -9.17 -4.05
CA THR A 61 4.47 -8.30 -5.03
C THR A 61 4.62 -6.88 -4.47
N ARG A 62 3.56 -6.32 -3.88
CA ARG A 62 3.63 -5.00 -3.22
C ARG A 62 4.67 -4.97 -2.10
N PHE A 63 4.67 -5.98 -1.24
CA PHE A 63 5.67 -6.07 -0.16
C PHE A 63 7.11 -6.17 -0.70
N ALA A 64 7.33 -6.92 -1.79
CA ALA A 64 8.63 -7.01 -2.43
C ALA A 64 9.08 -5.66 -3.00
N GLU A 65 8.19 -4.97 -3.71
CA GLU A 65 8.44 -3.62 -4.25
C GLU A 65 8.80 -2.62 -3.13
N GLU A 66 8.07 -2.63 -2.01
CA GLU A 66 8.37 -1.79 -0.84
C GLU A 66 9.76 -2.08 -0.24
N MET A 67 10.13 -3.36 -0.17
CA MET A 67 11.43 -3.77 0.35
C MET A 67 12.57 -3.41 -0.61
N GLU A 68 12.34 -3.49 -1.93
CA GLU A 68 13.29 -3.04 -2.95
C GLU A 68 13.55 -1.54 -2.87
N VAL A 69 12.49 -0.72 -2.68
CA VAL A 69 12.62 0.73 -2.47
C VAL A 69 13.48 1.03 -1.23
N LYS A 70 13.16 0.40 -0.09
CA LYS A 70 13.94 0.57 1.16
C LYS A 70 15.40 0.15 0.98
N TYR A 71 15.64 -0.94 0.24
CA TYR A 71 17.00 -1.39 -0.02
C TYR A 71 17.77 -0.41 -0.91
N ALA A 72 17.13 0.14 -1.95
CA ALA A 72 17.71 1.16 -2.80
C ALA A 72 18.08 2.43 -2.03
N GLU A 73 17.21 2.87 -1.11
CA GLU A 73 17.48 4.00 -0.21
C GLU A 73 18.70 3.73 0.68
N ARG A 74 18.76 2.56 1.32
CA ARG A 74 19.93 2.17 2.14
C ARG A 74 21.23 2.10 1.36
N MET A 75 21.19 1.61 0.12
CA MET A 75 22.35 1.58 -0.75
C MET A 75 22.83 3.00 -1.10
N ARG A 76 21.91 3.94 -1.32
CA ARG A 76 22.25 5.35 -1.53
C ARG A 76 22.87 5.98 -0.28
N GLU A 77 22.27 5.78 0.90
CA GLU A 77 22.81 6.26 2.18
C GLU A 77 24.24 5.74 2.42
N LEU A 78 24.49 4.45 2.14
CA LEU A 78 25.81 3.85 2.28
C LEU A 78 26.82 4.49 1.32
N ALA A 79 26.46 4.72 0.06
CA ALA A 79 27.33 5.39 -0.90
C ALA A 79 27.66 6.83 -0.44
N GLU A 80 26.69 7.57 0.09
CA GLU A 80 26.90 8.91 0.65
C GLU A 80 27.87 8.86 1.84
N LEU A 81 27.68 7.92 2.78
CA LEU A 81 28.59 7.73 3.92
C LEU A 81 30.00 7.33 3.51
N GLU A 82 30.16 6.48 2.49
CA GLU A 82 31.45 6.10 1.93
C GLU A 82 32.18 7.29 1.32
N THR A 83 31.48 8.16 0.59
CA THR A 83 32.08 9.39 0.03
C THR A 83 32.52 10.35 1.13
N LEU A 84 31.72 10.51 2.18
CA LEU A 84 32.07 11.33 3.36
C LEU A 84 33.27 10.77 4.12
N LEU A 85 33.35 9.44 4.28
CA LEU A 85 34.48 8.77 4.91
C LEU A 85 35.76 9.02 4.10
N ALA A 86 35.71 8.81 2.78
CA ALA A 86 36.85 9.05 1.90
C ALA A 86 37.31 10.53 1.93
N ALA A 87 36.38 11.48 2.02
CA ALA A 87 36.71 12.89 2.20
C ALA A 87 37.39 13.16 3.55
N ARG A 88 36.90 12.56 4.64
CA ARG A 88 37.51 12.69 5.98
C ARG A 88 38.90 12.07 6.04
N GLU A 89 39.12 10.92 5.42
CA GLU A 89 40.42 10.27 5.33
C GLU A 89 41.44 11.19 4.67
N LYS A 90 41.09 11.81 3.53
CA LYS A 90 41.95 12.80 2.85
C LYS A 90 42.32 13.98 3.73
N VAL A 91 41.37 14.50 4.53
CA VAL A 91 41.63 15.62 5.47
C VAL A 91 42.58 15.17 6.59
N ILE A 92 42.38 13.98 7.14
CA ILE A 92 43.26 13.43 8.19
C ILE A 92 44.66 13.21 7.63
N ASP A 93 44.80 12.69 6.42
CA ASP A 93 46.09 12.48 5.79
C ASP A 93 46.81 13.80 5.48
N ALA A 94 46.08 14.81 5.01
CA ALA A 94 46.61 16.17 4.88
C ALA A 94 47.06 16.75 6.24
N ALA A 95 46.30 16.54 7.31
CA ALA A 95 46.66 16.97 8.66
C ALA A 95 47.90 16.25 9.20
N LYS A 96 48.04 14.94 8.95
CA LYS A 96 49.24 14.16 9.30
C LYS A 96 50.47 14.66 8.56
N GLN A 97 50.33 15.00 7.27
CA GLN A 97 51.43 15.57 6.49
C GLN A 97 51.89 16.93 7.04
N ARG A 98 50.96 17.78 7.51
CA ARG A 98 51.29 19.04 8.21
C ARG A 98 52.00 18.79 9.54
N ALA A 99 51.51 17.84 10.34
CA ALA A 99 52.09 17.51 11.65
C ALA A 99 53.50 16.87 11.54
N ALA A 100 53.80 16.19 10.43
CA ALA A 100 55.10 15.56 10.17
C ALA A 100 56.21 16.56 9.76
N GLY A 101 55.97 17.88 9.84
CA GLY A 101 57.00 18.90 9.59
C GLY A 101 57.44 18.98 8.13
N ARG A 102 56.66 18.44 7.18
CA ARG A 102 56.82 18.80 5.76
C ARG A 102 56.61 20.31 5.66
N PRO A 103 57.53 21.06 5.03
CA PRO A 103 57.47 22.51 5.07
C PRO A 103 56.14 22.96 4.51
N GLU A 104 55.43 23.77 5.30
CA GLU A 104 54.39 24.63 4.79
C GLU A 104 55.04 25.45 3.67
N SER A 105 54.76 25.13 2.41
CA SER A 105 54.55 26.25 1.53
C SER A 105 53.36 26.98 2.14
N GLY A 106 53.59 28.10 2.81
CA GLY A 106 52.57 29.12 3.14
C GLY A 106 51.92 29.73 1.88
N ALA A 107 51.85 28.95 0.81
CA ALA A 107 51.10 29.20 -0.39
C ALA A 107 49.63 28.93 -0.06
N ALA A 108 48.77 29.73 -0.66
CA ALA A 108 47.36 29.40 -0.83
C ALA A 108 47.16 27.90 -1.11
N LEU A 109 46.01 27.35 -0.67
CA LEU A 109 45.53 25.99 -0.98
C LEU A 109 46.17 25.45 -2.26
N SER A 110 46.79 24.28 -2.19
CA SER A 110 47.41 23.69 -3.39
C SER A 110 46.35 23.62 -4.51
N ALA A 111 46.77 23.67 -5.78
CA ALA A 111 45.82 23.64 -6.90
C ALA A 111 44.87 22.42 -6.81
N GLU A 112 45.38 21.29 -6.30
CA GLU A 112 44.60 20.08 -6.04
C GLU A 112 43.64 20.23 -4.86
N GLU A 113 44.05 20.86 -3.75
CA GLU A 113 43.17 21.15 -2.61
C GLU A 113 42.05 22.13 -3.01
N ARG A 114 42.37 23.14 -3.82
CA ARG A 114 41.41 24.11 -4.36
C ARG A 114 40.39 23.42 -5.27
N ALA A 115 40.86 22.58 -6.20
CA ALA A 115 40.00 21.81 -7.09
C ALA A 115 39.11 20.82 -6.32
N ALA A 116 39.64 20.17 -5.29
CA ALA A 116 38.86 19.28 -4.42
C ALA A 116 37.77 20.05 -3.64
N LEU A 117 38.09 21.26 -3.15
CA LEU A 117 37.13 22.13 -2.46
C LEU A 117 36.02 22.62 -3.39
N ASP A 118 36.38 23.00 -4.62
CA ASP A 118 35.41 23.45 -5.62
C ASP A 118 34.52 22.28 -6.08
N ALA A 119 35.07 21.08 -6.26
CA ALA A 119 34.29 19.88 -6.53
C ALA A 119 33.31 19.54 -5.38
N LEU A 120 33.75 19.68 -4.12
CA LEU A 120 32.89 19.45 -2.96
C LEU A 120 31.75 20.46 -2.87
N LYS A 121 32.01 21.73 -3.21
CA LYS A 121 30.97 22.77 -3.29
C LYS A 121 29.98 22.49 -4.41
N MET A 122 30.44 22.11 -5.60
CA MET A 122 29.56 21.75 -6.70
C MET A 122 28.66 20.56 -6.35
N GLU A 123 29.19 19.56 -5.64
CA GLU A 123 28.38 18.44 -5.17
C GLU A 123 27.38 18.87 -4.09
N LEU A 124 27.78 19.75 -3.16
CA LEU A 124 26.86 20.31 -2.17
C LEU A 124 25.72 21.10 -2.84
N ASP A 125 26.03 21.98 -3.78
CA ASP A 125 25.04 22.78 -4.52
C ASP A 125 24.07 21.87 -5.30
N ARG A 126 24.59 20.79 -5.91
CA ARG A 126 23.80 19.78 -6.61
C ARG A 126 22.87 19.03 -5.64
N GLN A 127 23.36 18.65 -4.46
CA GLN A 127 22.57 17.99 -3.43
C GLN A 127 21.48 18.91 -2.87
N GLU A 128 21.81 20.18 -2.63
CA GLU A 128 20.84 21.20 -2.19
C GLU A 128 19.73 21.40 -3.23
N SER A 129 20.07 21.48 -4.53
CA SER A 129 19.08 21.55 -5.61
C SER A 129 18.19 20.31 -5.65
N SER A 130 18.78 19.12 -5.56
CA SER A 130 18.02 17.86 -5.58
C SER A 130 17.07 17.74 -4.38
N LEU A 131 17.51 18.12 -3.18
CA LEU A 131 16.66 18.13 -1.99
C LEU A 131 15.53 19.15 -2.11
N LYS A 132 15.79 20.30 -2.74
CA LYS A 132 14.75 21.30 -2.99
C LYS A 132 13.69 20.76 -3.94
N GLU A 133 14.09 20.17 -5.07
CA GLU A 133 13.17 19.54 -6.03
C GLU A 133 12.35 18.41 -5.39
N GLN A 134 12.97 17.58 -4.55
CA GLN A 134 12.25 16.52 -3.82
C GLN A 134 11.20 17.08 -2.86
N ARG A 135 11.51 18.19 -2.16
CA ARG A 135 10.55 18.87 -1.28
C ARG A 135 9.39 19.48 -2.06
N GLU A 136 9.67 20.09 -3.21
CA GLU A 136 8.64 20.65 -4.10
C GLU A 136 7.72 19.53 -4.62
N ALA A 137 8.28 18.41 -5.08
CA ALA A 137 7.50 17.25 -5.54
C ALA A 137 6.64 16.62 -4.42
N LEU A 138 7.13 16.59 -3.18
CA LEU A 138 6.34 16.13 -2.04
C LEU A 138 5.18 17.09 -1.74
N ALA A 139 5.42 18.40 -1.76
CA ALA A 139 4.37 19.40 -1.55
C ALA A 139 3.27 19.32 -2.64
N GLU A 140 3.65 19.12 -3.90
CA GLU A 140 2.70 18.92 -5.01
C GLU A 140 1.85 17.65 -4.80
N ARG A 141 2.46 16.56 -4.33
CA ARG A 141 1.75 15.32 -4.03
C ARG A 141 0.79 15.49 -2.85
N GLU A 142 1.21 16.17 -1.79
CA GLU A 142 0.36 16.47 -0.64
C GLU A 142 -0.86 17.30 -1.05
N GLN A 143 -0.65 18.35 -1.85
CA GLN A 143 -1.74 19.16 -2.40
C GLN A 143 -2.69 18.30 -3.25
N PHE A 144 -2.16 17.44 -4.12
CA PHE A 144 -3.00 16.55 -4.91
C PHE A 144 -3.82 15.60 -4.03
N LEU A 145 -3.24 15.05 -2.96
CA LEU A 145 -3.97 14.19 -2.02
C LEU A 145 -5.09 14.97 -1.33
N GLU A 146 -4.82 16.17 -0.83
CA GLU A 146 -5.83 17.04 -0.20
C GLU A 146 -6.99 17.35 -1.16
N GLU A 147 -6.70 17.67 -2.42
CA GLU A 147 -7.72 17.90 -3.45
C GLU A 147 -8.57 16.65 -3.73
N ASN A 148 -7.96 15.46 -3.71
CA ASN A 148 -8.68 14.20 -3.93
C ASN A 148 -9.51 13.80 -2.71
N GLU A 149 -9.00 14.01 -1.50
CA GLU A 149 -9.73 13.81 -0.26
C GLU A 149 -10.95 14.73 -0.18
N GLY A 150 -10.81 16.00 -0.57
CA GLY A 150 -11.93 16.93 -0.69
C GLY A 150 -13.01 16.43 -1.66
N LYS A 151 -12.61 16.01 -2.87
CA LYS A 151 -13.55 15.44 -3.86
C LYS A 151 -14.22 14.16 -3.36
N LEU A 152 -13.51 13.33 -2.62
CA LEU A 152 -14.05 12.11 -2.04
C LEU A 152 -15.12 12.44 -0.99
N PHE A 153 -14.83 13.42 -0.13
CA PHE A 153 -15.77 13.89 0.88
C PHE A 153 -17.05 14.47 0.25
N GLU A 154 -16.92 15.30 -0.79
CA GLU A 154 -18.07 15.83 -1.53
C GLU A 154 -18.92 14.71 -2.14
N LYS A 155 -18.30 13.71 -2.76
CA LYS A 155 -19.02 12.55 -3.31
C LYS A 155 -19.74 11.74 -2.24
N MET A 156 -19.09 11.54 -1.09
CA MET A 156 -19.69 10.85 0.05
C MET A 156 -20.93 11.61 0.55
N GLN A 157 -20.84 12.94 0.65
CA GLN A 157 -21.99 13.77 1.03
C GLN A 157 -23.14 13.65 0.01
N GLN A 158 -22.82 13.74 -1.29
CA GLN A 158 -23.84 13.58 -2.35
C GLN A 158 -24.50 12.20 -2.32
N GLN A 159 -23.74 11.15 -2.01
CA GLN A 159 -24.27 9.81 -1.86
C GLN A 159 -25.23 9.74 -0.67
N GLN A 160 -24.84 10.30 0.47
CA GLN A 160 -25.67 10.33 1.67
C GLN A 160 -26.99 11.07 1.44
N GLU A 161 -26.95 12.25 0.81
CA GLU A 161 -28.15 13.01 0.45
C GLU A 161 -29.08 12.20 -0.46
N ARG A 162 -28.52 11.48 -1.43
CA ARG A 162 -29.28 10.62 -2.34
C ARG A 162 -29.90 9.42 -1.63
N GLU A 163 -29.20 8.81 -0.68
CA GLU A 163 -29.73 7.72 0.15
C GLU A 163 -30.93 8.21 0.97
N THR A 164 -30.81 9.37 1.61
CA THR A 164 -31.92 10.00 2.35
C THR A 164 -33.11 10.32 1.45
N GLU A 165 -32.89 10.83 0.22
CA GLU A 165 -33.97 11.04 -0.73
C GLU A 165 -34.68 9.75 -1.14
N ILE A 166 -33.93 8.65 -1.30
CA ILE A 166 -34.49 7.34 -1.65
C ILE A 166 -35.33 6.82 -0.49
N GLU A 167 -34.84 6.92 0.75
CA GLU A 167 -35.58 6.54 1.95
C GLU A 167 -36.91 7.29 2.05
N GLN A 168 -36.90 8.62 1.87
CA GLN A 168 -38.11 9.43 1.86
C GLN A 168 -39.11 8.99 0.77
N LYS A 169 -38.62 8.72 -0.46
CA LYS A 169 -39.48 8.24 -1.55
C LYS A 169 -40.05 6.85 -1.26
N LEU A 170 -39.29 5.97 -0.60
CA LEU A 170 -39.76 4.65 -0.18
C LEU A 170 -40.86 4.76 0.87
N GLU A 171 -40.69 5.64 1.86
CA GLU A 171 -41.74 5.93 2.86
C GLU A 171 -43.02 6.45 2.19
N GLU A 172 -42.91 7.43 1.28
CA GLU A 172 -44.05 7.95 0.53
C GLU A 172 -44.77 6.87 -0.29
N LEU A 173 -44.02 5.98 -0.95
CA LEU A 173 -44.58 4.87 -1.72
C LEU A 173 -45.29 3.87 -0.82
N GLN A 174 -44.68 3.48 0.30
CA GLN A 174 -45.30 2.60 1.29
C GLN A 174 -46.60 3.19 1.86
N GLU A 175 -46.62 4.49 2.13
CA GLU A 175 -47.85 5.17 2.54
C GLU A 175 -48.94 5.15 1.46
N ARG A 176 -48.56 5.38 0.19
CA ARG A 176 -49.50 5.35 -0.94
C ARG A 176 -50.04 3.95 -1.17
N GLU A 177 -49.19 2.93 -1.13
CA GLU A 177 -49.59 1.52 -1.21
C GLU A 177 -50.55 1.16 -0.08
N SER A 178 -50.24 1.56 1.15
CA SER A 178 -51.12 1.33 2.31
C SER A 178 -52.48 2.02 2.15
N ARG A 179 -52.51 3.25 1.61
CA ARG A 179 -53.75 4.00 1.32
C ARG A 179 -54.57 3.31 0.22
N LEU A 180 -53.94 2.87 -0.86
CA LEU A 180 -54.61 2.17 -1.96
C LEU A 180 -55.16 0.81 -1.49
N ALA A 181 -54.38 0.04 -0.74
CA ALA A 181 -54.83 -1.21 -0.13
C ALA A 181 -56.02 -0.98 0.80
N GLY A 182 -56.04 0.11 1.58
CA GLY A 182 -57.17 0.48 2.43
C GLY A 182 -58.43 0.87 1.66
N LEU A 183 -58.29 1.46 0.46
CA LEU A 183 -59.41 1.82 -0.43
C LEU A 183 -59.94 0.59 -1.20
N GLU A 184 -59.06 -0.29 -1.67
CA GLU A 184 -59.43 -1.58 -2.27
C GLU A 184 -60.11 -2.50 -1.24
N ALA A 185 -59.71 -2.41 0.04
CA ALA A 185 -60.33 -3.12 1.16
C ALA A 185 -61.66 -2.50 1.65
N GLY A 186 -62.32 -1.67 0.84
CA GLY A 186 -63.61 -1.00 1.12
C GLY A 186 -64.80 -1.95 1.33
N GLY A 187 -64.72 -2.81 2.34
CA GLY A 187 -65.70 -3.84 2.65
C GLY A 187 -65.34 -4.82 3.76
N LYS A 188 -64.54 -4.45 4.79
CA LYS A 188 -64.60 -4.94 6.20
C LYS A 188 -63.38 -4.46 7.00
N PRO A 189 -63.53 -4.06 8.28
CA PRO A 189 -62.40 -3.67 9.10
C PRO A 189 -61.61 -4.92 9.50
N MET A 190 -60.36 -5.06 9.03
CA MET A 190 -59.44 -6.03 9.61
C MET A 190 -58.75 -5.42 10.83
N ALA A 191 -58.93 -6.08 11.98
CA ALA A 191 -58.23 -5.77 13.21
C ALA A 191 -56.71 -5.87 13.00
N LYS A 192 -55.95 -4.89 13.51
CA LYS A 192 -54.49 -4.92 13.53
C LYS A 192 -54.01 -6.25 14.16
N PRO A 193 -53.18 -7.06 13.47
CA PRO A 193 -52.52 -8.16 14.15
C PRO A 193 -51.55 -7.58 15.18
N ALA A 194 -51.56 -8.16 16.40
CA ALA A 194 -50.65 -7.78 17.46
C ALA A 194 -49.20 -7.94 17.01
N ALA A 195 -48.36 -6.94 17.30
CA ALA A 195 -46.94 -6.99 16.99
C ALA A 195 -46.30 -8.21 17.66
N ALA A 196 -45.68 -9.07 16.87
CA ALA A 196 -44.86 -10.16 17.39
C ALA A 196 -43.65 -9.58 18.14
N PRO A 197 -43.21 -10.21 19.25
CA PRO A 197 -42.08 -9.73 20.02
C PRO A 197 -40.81 -9.77 19.14
N LYS A 198 -40.11 -8.64 19.07
CA LYS A 198 -38.80 -8.53 18.41
C LYS A 198 -37.82 -9.42 19.17
N VAL A 199 -37.32 -10.46 18.50
CA VAL A 199 -36.16 -11.22 18.97
C VAL A 199 -34.93 -10.40 18.59
N PHE A 200 -34.17 -9.99 19.60
CA PHE A 200 -32.89 -9.29 19.44
C PHE A 200 -31.84 -10.32 18.99
N ASP A 201 -31.14 -10.03 17.89
CA ASP A 201 -30.06 -10.86 17.34
C ASP A 201 -28.76 -10.03 17.39
N GLU A 202 -27.86 -10.40 18.30
CA GLU A 202 -26.63 -9.67 18.67
C GLU A 202 -25.53 -9.68 17.59
N PHE A 203 -25.78 -10.23 16.40
CA PHE A 203 -24.76 -10.42 15.37
C PHE A 203 -24.90 -9.53 14.13
N ASN A 204 -25.86 -8.60 14.11
CA ASN A 204 -25.97 -7.57 13.08
C ASN A 204 -26.17 -6.19 13.74
N GLU A 205 -25.10 -5.68 14.35
CA GLU A 205 -24.82 -4.23 14.49
C GLU A 205 -23.39 -3.95 14.00
#